data_AF-A0A0V0H333-F1
#
_entry.id   AF-A0A0V0H333-F1
#
_cell.length_a   1.000
_cell.length_b   1.000
_cell.length_c   1.000
_cell.angle_alpha   90.00
_cell.angle_beta   90.00
_cell.angle_gamma   90.00
#
_symmetry.space_group_name_H-M   'P 1'
#
loop_
_entity.id
_entity.type
_entity.pdbx_description
1 polymer ?
#
loop_
_entity_poly.entity_id
_entity_poly.type
_entity_poly.pdbx_seq_one_letter_code
_entity_poly.pdbx_strand_id
1 'polypeptide(L)'
;VRCILGDEVDGVPGIQHVVPGFGRKTALKLLKKHGTLENLLNAASVRSVGRQYAQDALIKYADYLRRNYEVLSLKRDVSIHIEEQWLNARDARNDSLVLSNFLTSLKDSRNLNSQNKSHSIG
;
A
#
# COMPACT_ATOMS: atom_id res chain seq x y z
N VAL A 1 0.67 11.11 -1.35
CA VAL A 1 0.98 11.40 0.08
C VAL A 1 1.93 10.36 0.66
N ARG A 2 1.72 9.05 0.43
CA ARG A 2 2.61 7.98 0.92
C ARG A 2 4.08 8.16 0.52
N CYS A 3 4.38 8.59 -0.70
CA CYS A 3 5.76 8.91 -1.10
C CYS A 3 6.50 9.90 -0.19
N ILE A 4 5.78 10.82 0.47
CA ILE A 4 6.34 11.78 1.43
C ILE A 4 6.34 11.21 2.85
N LEU A 5 5.24 10.59 3.27
CA LEU A 5 5.07 10.14 4.66
C LEU A 5 5.57 8.72 4.93
N GLY A 6 5.99 7.99 3.90
CA GLY A 6 6.33 6.58 3.97
C GLY A 6 5.12 5.66 3.90
N ASP A 7 5.42 4.38 3.87
CA ASP A 7 4.51 3.26 4.06
C ASP A 7 5.23 2.17 4.85
N GLU A 8 4.87 2.03 6.13
CA GLU A 8 5.55 1.10 7.04
C GLU A 8 5.28 -0.36 6.66
N VAL A 9 4.09 -0.66 6.14
CA VAL A 9 3.72 -2.01 5.70
C VAL A 9 4.62 -2.47 4.56
N ASP A 10 4.98 -1.56 3.66
CA ASP A 10 5.87 -1.81 2.54
C ASP A 10 7.35 -1.53 2.87
N GLY A 11 7.67 -1.24 4.14
CA GLY A 11 9.04 -0.95 4.59
C GLY A 11 9.66 0.31 3.99
N VAL A 12 8.84 1.25 3.49
CA VAL A 12 9.29 2.49 2.87
C VAL A 12 9.26 3.62 3.89
N PRO A 13 10.42 4.13 4.36
CA PRO A 13 10.44 5.21 5.34
C PRO A 13 9.93 6.52 4.74
N GLY A 14 9.24 7.32 5.55
CA GLY A 14 8.84 8.68 5.18
C GLY A 14 9.92 9.71 5.47
N ILE A 15 9.74 10.91 4.93
CA ILE A 15 10.63 12.05 5.17
C ILE A 15 10.74 12.43 6.66
N GLN A 16 9.78 12.01 7.51
CA GLN A 16 9.85 12.30 8.95
C GLN A 16 11.07 11.65 9.63
N HIS A 17 11.61 10.57 9.05
CA HIS A 17 12.82 9.91 9.56
C HIS A 17 14.07 10.79 9.45
N VAL A 18 14.12 11.66 8.43
CA VAL A 18 15.24 12.58 8.18
C VAL A 18 14.91 14.03 8.53
N VAL A 19 13.62 14.39 8.57
CA VAL A 19 13.10 15.70 8.95
C VAL A 19 11.87 15.53 9.85
N PRO A 20 12.05 15.32 11.18
CA PRO A 20 10.94 15.02 12.10
C PRO A 20 9.80 16.05 12.11
N GLY A 21 10.11 17.33 11.84
CA GLY A 21 9.12 18.40 11.75
C GLY A 21 8.22 18.37 10.51
N PHE A 22 8.57 17.59 9.48
CA PHE A 22 7.80 17.47 8.24
C PHE A 22 6.72 16.40 8.37
N GLY A 23 5.62 16.76 9.03
CA GLY A 23 4.51 15.84 9.30
C GLY A 23 3.40 15.78 8.23
N ARG A 24 2.39 14.94 8.50
CA ARG A 24 1.20 14.73 7.64
C ARG A 24 0.48 16.02 7.25
N LYS A 25 0.30 16.95 8.19
CA LYS A 25 -0.40 18.23 7.94
C LYS A 25 0.35 19.08 6.90
N THR A 26 1.67 19.18 7.03
CA THR A 26 2.54 19.91 6.08
C THR A 26 2.50 19.24 4.71
N ALA A 27 2.70 17.92 4.65
CA ALA A 27 2.67 17.17 3.39
C ALA A 27 1.33 17.33 2.66
N LEU A 28 0.21 17.19 3.37
CA LEU A 28 -1.12 17.31 2.78
C LEU A 28 -1.40 18.73 2.29
N LYS A 29 -1.02 19.76 3.06
CA LYS A 29 -1.18 21.16 2.65
C LYS A 29 -0.42 21.47 1.36
N LEU A 30 0.82 21.02 1.26
CA LEU A 30 1.67 21.25 0.09
C LEU A 30 1.17 20.47 -1.13
N LEU A 31 0.82 19.19 -0.96
CA LEU A 31 0.25 18.40 -2.06
C LEU A 31 -1.09 18.94 -2.54
N LYS A 32 -1.97 19.39 -1.65
CA LYS A 32 -3.24 20.04 -2.06
C LYS A 32 -3.00 21.30 -2.88
N LYS A 33 -1.95 22.08 -2.56
CA LYS A 33 -1.62 23.32 -3.28
C LYS A 33 -0.94 23.08 -4.63
N HIS A 34 -0.11 22.03 -4.75
CA HIS A 34 0.73 21.79 -5.93
C HIS A 34 0.24 20.62 -6.81
N GLY A 35 -0.72 19.82 -6.33
CA GLY A 35 -1.35 18.71 -7.05
C GLY A 35 -0.53 17.43 -6.98
N THR A 36 0.66 17.43 -7.60
CA THR A 36 1.53 16.25 -7.72
C THR A 36 2.84 16.43 -6.95
N LEU A 37 3.54 15.31 -6.70
CA LEU A 37 4.88 15.36 -6.10
C LEU A 37 5.85 16.12 -7.01
N GLU A 38 5.89 15.82 -8.31
CA GLU A 38 6.79 16.52 -9.25
C GLU A 38 6.50 18.02 -9.32
N ASN A 39 5.23 18.42 -9.39
CA ASN A 39 4.88 19.85 -9.38
C ASN A 39 5.32 20.54 -8.08
N LEU A 40 5.27 19.84 -6.94
CA LEU A 40 5.76 20.36 -5.67
C LEU A 40 7.28 20.50 -5.67
N LEU A 41 8.02 19.48 -6.12
CA LEU A 41 9.48 19.49 -6.16
C LEU A 41 10.02 20.53 -7.15
N ASN A 42 9.43 20.61 -8.34
CA ASN A 42 9.77 21.62 -9.34
C ASN A 42 9.43 23.03 -8.87
N ALA A 43 8.32 23.21 -8.14
CA ALA A 43 8.03 24.49 -7.53
C ALA A 43 9.05 24.85 -6.44
N ALA A 44 9.47 23.88 -5.62
CA ALA A 44 10.43 24.09 -4.53
C ALA A 44 11.81 24.52 -5.03
N SER A 45 12.24 24.03 -6.19
CA SER A 45 13.54 24.36 -6.79
C SER A 45 13.58 25.76 -7.43
N VAL A 46 12.43 26.32 -7.81
CA VAL A 46 12.35 27.61 -8.51
C VAL A 46 11.85 28.73 -7.60
N ARG A 47 10.98 28.43 -6.61
CA ARG A 47 10.37 29.43 -5.74
C ARG A 47 10.08 28.88 -4.34
N SER A 48 9.77 29.79 -3.41
CA SER A 48 9.46 29.37 -2.05
C SER A 48 8.14 28.60 -1.96
N VAL A 49 8.20 27.45 -1.29
CA VAL A 49 7.06 26.58 -1.02
C VAL A 49 6.88 26.39 0.48
N GLY A 50 5.93 27.12 1.07
CA GLY A 50 5.63 27.00 2.49
C GLY A 50 6.70 27.65 3.38
N ARG A 51 7.14 26.95 4.41
CA ARG A 51 8.16 27.45 5.36
C ARG A 51 9.55 27.02 4.91
N GLN A 52 10.58 27.81 5.25
CA GLN A 52 11.96 27.56 4.85
C GLN A 52 12.42 26.12 5.12
N TYR A 53 12.22 25.60 6.34
CA TYR A 53 12.60 24.22 6.67
C TYR A 53 11.94 23.16 5.76
N ALA A 54 10.71 23.39 5.32
CA ALA A 54 9.97 22.46 4.47
C ALA A 54 10.47 22.53 3.03
N GLN A 55 10.78 23.75 2.56
CA GLN A 55 11.42 23.95 1.26
C GLN A 55 12.82 23.29 1.22
N ASP A 56 13.65 23.54 2.23
CA ASP A 56 14.99 22.95 2.33
C ASP A 56 14.93 21.42 2.34
N ALA A 57 13.96 20.85 3.07
CA ALA A 57 13.72 19.41 3.10
C ALA A 57 13.33 18.86 1.71
N LEU A 58 12.43 19.54 1.00
CA LEU A 58 11.98 19.11 -0.33
C LEU A 58 13.11 19.17 -1.37
N ILE A 59 13.96 20.20 -1.31
CA ILE A 59 15.12 20.34 -2.20
C ILE A 59 16.16 19.26 -1.87
N LYS A 60 16.53 19.13 -0.59
CA LYS A 60 17.59 18.22 -0.15
C LYS A 60 17.23 16.74 -0.37
N TYR A 61 15.97 16.37 -0.21
CA TYR A 61 15.50 14.97 -0.29
C TYR A 61 14.62 14.72 -1.52
N ALA A 62 14.76 15.51 -2.60
CA ALA A 62 13.94 15.38 -3.80
C ALA A 62 14.04 13.95 -4.40
N ASP A 63 15.25 13.43 -4.56
CA ASP A 63 15.47 12.11 -5.17
C ASP A 63 14.97 10.96 -4.29
N TYR A 64 15.09 11.12 -2.97
CA TYR A 64 14.51 10.20 -2.00
C TYR A 64 12.99 10.11 -2.15
N LEU A 65 12.32 11.27 -2.28
CA LEU A 65 10.88 11.33 -2.46
C LEU A 65 10.43 10.75 -3.81
N ARG A 66 11.24 10.95 -4.88
CA ARG A 66 10.99 10.34 -6.19
C ARG A 66 11.12 8.83 -6.15
N ARG A 67 12.18 8.30 -5.52
CA ARG A 67 12.35 6.86 -5.33
C ARG A 67 11.18 6.25 -4.54
N ASN A 68 10.77 6.90 -3.45
CA ASN A 68 9.60 6.46 -2.70
C ASN A 68 8.33 6.45 -3.56
N TYR A 69 8.16 7.45 -4.43
CA TYR A 69 7.04 7.48 -5.35
C TYR A 69 7.07 6.31 -6.34
N GLU A 70 8.23 6.03 -6.92
CA GLU A 70 8.42 4.91 -7.85
C GLU A 70 8.09 3.57 -7.20
N VAL A 71 8.70 3.26 -6.05
CA VAL A 71 8.51 1.99 -5.33
C VAL A 71 7.07 1.79 -4.88
N LEU A 72 6.38 2.86 -4.46
CA LEU A 72 4.99 2.78 -3.98
C LEU A 72 3.96 2.90 -5.10
N SER A 73 4.39 3.16 -6.34
CA SER A 73 3.48 3.29 -7.48
C SER A 73 3.24 1.94 -8.14
N LEU A 74 1.98 1.69 -8.52
CA LEU A 74 1.66 0.54 -9.35
C LEU A 74 2.09 0.82 -10.79
N LYS A 75 2.89 -0.07 -11.35
CA LYS A 75 3.18 -0.10 -12.78
C LYS A 75 1.90 -0.44 -13.54
N ARG A 76 1.50 0.42 -14.49
CA ARG A 76 0.24 0.28 -15.25
C ARG A 76 0.44 -0.36 -16.63
N ASP A 77 1.65 -0.29 -17.15
CA ASP A 77 2.10 -0.81 -18.44
C ASP A 77 2.75 -2.19 -18.26
N VAL A 78 2.04 -3.11 -17.60
CA VAL A 78 2.52 -4.49 -17.46
C VAL A 78 1.89 -5.32 -18.57
N SER A 79 2.73 -6.00 -19.36
CA SER A 79 2.28 -6.98 -20.34
C SER A 79 1.77 -8.22 -19.62
N ILE A 80 0.47 -8.23 -19.34
CA ILE A 80 -0.21 -9.37 -18.71
C ILE A 80 -0.80 -10.23 -19.83
N HIS A 81 -0.45 -11.52 -19.83
CA HIS A 81 -1.11 -12.50 -20.67
C HIS A 81 -2.39 -12.97 -19.98
N ILE A 82 -3.54 -12.84 -20.66
CA ILE A 82 -4.83 -13.32 -20.18
C ILE A 82 -5.28 -14.42 -21.14
N GLU A 83 -5.46 -15.62 -20.61
CA GLU A 83 -5.98 -16.75 -21.38
C GLU A 83 -7.48 -16.54 -21.65
N GLU A 84 -7.93 -16.76 -22.88
CA GLU A 84 -9.34 -16.57 -23.27
C GLU A 84 -10.30 -17.41 -22.40
N GLN A 85 -9.85 -18.61 -22.00
CA GLN A 85 -10.62 -19.49 -21.14
C GLN A 85 -10.96 -18.91 -19.75
N TRP A 86 -10.20 -17.94 -19.24
CA TRP A 86 -10.48 -17.26 -17.97
C TRP A 86 -11.60 -16.22 -18.08
N LEU A 87 -11.89 -15.76 -19.30
CA LEU A 87 -12.92 -14.77 -19.56
C LEU A 87 -14.31 -15.39 -19.72
N ASN A 88 -14.40 -16.73 -19.77
CA ASN A 88 -15.66 -17.44 -19.82
C ASN A 88 -16.45 -17.23 -18.52
N ALA A 89 -17.77 -17.06 -18.66
CA ALA A 89 -18.66 -17.05 -17.52
C ALA A 89 -18.54 -18.39 -16.76
N ARG A 90 -18.18 -18.31 -15.49
CA ARG A 90 -18.07 -19.50 -14.63
C ARG A 90 -19.46 -20.10 -14.39
N ASP A 91 -19.56 -21.42 -14.46
CA ASP A 91 -20.75 -22.17 -14.04
C ASP A 91 -20.89 -22.15 -12.51
N ALA A 92 -21.99 -21.56 -12.03
CA ALA A 92 -22.28 -21.40 -10.60
C ALA A 92 -23.33 -22.41 -10.06
N ARG A 93 -23.80 -23.35 -10.89
CA ARG A 93 -24.93 -24.24 -10.53
C ARG A 93 -24.67 -25.07 -9.26
N ASN A 94 -23.42 -25.47 -9.03
CA ASN A 94 -23.02 -26.31 -7.90
C ASN A 94 -22.48 -25.56 -6.68
N ASP A 95 -22.44 -24.22 -6.71
CA ASP A 95 -21.79 -23.43 -5.66
C ASP A 95 -22.34 -23.73 -4.26
N SER A 96 -23.66 -23.80 -4.12
CA SER A 96 -24.30 -24.04 -2.82
C SER A 96 -23.88 -25.38 -2.20
N LEU A 97 -23.76 -26.42 -3.03
CA LEU A 97 -23.33 -27.74 -2.58
C LEU A 97 -21.84 -27.75 -2.24
N VAL A 98 -21.00 -27.18 -3.11
CA VAL A 98 -19.54 -27.14 -2.89
C VAL A 98 -19.20 -26.33 -1.64
N LEU A 99 -19.83 -25.17 -1.46
CA LEU A 99 -19.61 -24.31 -0.30
C LEU A 99 -20.13 -24.95 0.99
N SER A 100 -21.29 -25.60 0.97
CA SER A 100 -21.81 -26.27 2.17
C SER A 100 -20.94 -27.46 2.59
N ASN A 101 -20.49 -28.28 1.65
CA ASN A 101 -19.55 -29.36 1.91
C ASN A 101 -18.20 -28.85 2.44
N PHE A 102 -17.67 -27.78 1.84
CA PHE A 102 -16.44 -27.15 2.32
C PHE A 102 -16.57 -26.60 3.74
N LEU A 103 -17.67 -25.91 4.05
CA LEU A 103 -17.94 -25.39 5.40
C LEU A 103 -18.07 -26.51 6.43
N THR A 104 -18.71 -27.63 6.07
CA THR A 104 -18.80 -28.82 6.92
C THR A 104 -17.41 -29.39 7.19
N SER A 105 -16.61 -29.61 6.14
CA SER A 105 -15.23 -30.08 6.26
C SER A 105 -14.36 -29.16 7.15
N LEU A 106 -14.52 -27.83 7.04
CA LEU A 106 -13.83 -26.87 7.90
C LEU A 106 -14.29 -26.92 9.36
N LYS A 107 -15.55 -27.27 9.64
CA LYS A 107 -16.04 -27.47 11.01
C LYS A 107 -15.48 -28.76 11.60
N ASP A 108 -15.50 -29.84 10.82
CA ASP A 108 -15.01 -31.14 11.25
C ASP A 108 -13.51 -31.12 11.54
N SER A 109 -12.74 -30.43 10.70
CA SER A 109 -11.30 -30.21 10.93
C SER A 109 -11.00 -29.43 12.20
N ARG A 110 -11.86 -28.45 12.56
CA ARG A 110 -11.73 -27.71 13.83
C ARG A 110 -12.11 -28.56 15.04
N ASN A 111 -13.14 -29.39 14.91
CA ASN A 111 -13.56 -30.30 15.96
C ASN A 111 -12.49 -31.36 16.26
N LEU A 112 -11.82 -31.92 15.24
CA LEU A 112 -10.70 -32.85 15.41
C LEU A 112 -9.50 -32.20 16.13
N ASN A 113 -9.14 -30.97 15.75
CA ASN A 113 -8.06 -30.23 16.42
C ASN A 113 -8.39 -29.87 17.89
N SER A 114 -9.67 -29.69 18.22
CA SER A 114 -10.11 -29.48 19.60
C SER A 114 -10.02 -30.77 20.43
N GLN A 115 -10.47 -31.89 19.87
CA GLN A 115 -10.43 -33.23 20.51
C GLN A 115 -9.00 -33.73 20.79
N ASN A 116 -8.06 -33.42 19.90
CA ASN A 116 -6.65 -33.79 20.07
C ASN A 116 -5.94 -32.95 21.14
N LYS A 117 -6.37 -31.70 21.39
CA LYS A 117 -5.83 -30.87 22.48
C LYS A 117 -6.26 -31.35 23.86
N SER A 118 -7.46 -31.91 23.99
CA SER A 118 -7.97 -32.42 25.26
C SER A 118 -7.40 -33.78 25.68
N HIS A 119 -6.83 -34.56 24.76
CA HIS A 119 -6.20 -35.86 25.07
C HIS A 119 -4.68 -35.80 25.33
N SER A 120 -4.04 -34.64 25.13
CA SER A 120 -2.59 -34.46 25.37
C SER A 120 -2.27 -33.86 26.76
N ILE A 121 -3.29 -33.67 27.61
CA ILE A 121 -3.16 -33.26 29.02
C ILE A 121 -3.72 -34.40 29.87
N GLY A 122 -2.92 -35.44 30.07
CA GLY A 122 -3.23 -36.62 30.89
C GLY A 122 -1.96 -37.34 31.26
#